data_AF-A0A9D6KH69-F1
#
_entry.id   AF-A0A9D6KH69-F1
#
_cell.length_a   1.000
_cell.length_b   1.000
_cell.length_c   1.000
_cell.angle_alpha   90.00
_cell.angle_beta   90.00
_cell.angle_gamma   90.00
#
_symmetry.space_group_name_H-M   'P 1'
#
loop_
_entity.id
_entity.type
_entity.pdbx_description
1 polymer ?
#
loop_
_entity_poly.entity_id
_entity_poly.type
_entity_poly.pdbx_seq_one_letter_code
_entity_poly.pdbx_strand_id
1 'polypeptide(L)'
;MKMVFTGLVAIHFAAAAWHGGAHDQLAIALPPAKNAFVYIVILVGPIVGAALSWTRYAWLGIWTFFFSMLGALLFGVYHHYVMVSPDNIGHLPTGTADAHSQFIASAAVIALLELASALYGAFCLGSYRGTAAPLSDARKR
;
A
#
# COMPACT_ATOMS: atom_id res chain seq x y z
N MET A 1 -7.71 -15.60 -0.86
CA MET A 1 -6.41 -14.98 -0.55
C MET A 1 -5.64 -14.58 -1.81
N LYS A 2 -5.07 -15.51 -2.60
CA LYS A 2 -4.17 -15.20 -3.74
C LYS A 2 -4.79 -14.27 -4.80
N MET A 3 -6.00 -14.61 -5.27
CA MET A 3 -6.75 -13.79 -6.22
C MET A 3 -7.11 -12.41 -5.64
N VAL A 4 -7.42 -12.34 -4.34
CA VAL A 4 -7.77 -11.09 -3.67
C VAL A 4 -6.55 -10.18 -3.59
N PHE A 5 -5.38 -10.70 -3.19
CA PHE A 5 -4.13 -9.93 -3.21
C PHE A 5 -3.82 -9.42 -4.62
N THR A 6 -3.92 -10.29 -5.62
CA THR A 6 -3.65 -9.91 -7.01
C THR A 6 -4.59 -8.78 -7.48
N GLY A 7 -5.88 -8.88 -7.16
CA GLY A 7 -6.86 -7.84 -7.48
C GLY A 7 -6.60 -6.52 -6.74
N LEU A 8 -6.33 -6.57 -5.43
CA LEU A 8 -6.01 -5.38 -4.64
C LEU A 8 -4.74 -4.70 -5.14
N VAL A 9 -3.69 -5.47 -5.46
CA VAL A 9 -2.45 -4.93 -6.04
C VAL A 9 -2.71 -4.28 -7.40
N ALA A 10 -3.50 -4.91 -8.27
CA ALA A 10 -3.80 -4.34 -9.59
C ALA A 10 -4.57 -3.01 -9.48
N ILE A 11 -5.58 -2.95 -8.62
CA ILE A 11 -6.35 -1.72 -8.36
C ILE A 11 -5.45 -0.65 -7.73
N HIS A 12 -4.59 -1.06 -6.78
CA HIS A 12 -3.62 -0.17 -6.13
C HIS A 12 -2.65 0.43 -7.13
N PHE A 13 -2.14 -0.38 -8.04
CA PHE A 13 -1.21 0.09 -9.07
C PHE A 13 -1.88 1.09 -10.03
N ALA A 14 -3.14 0.86 -10.41
CA ALA A 14 -3.90 1.79 -11.22
C ALA A 14 -4.13 3.13 -10.49
N ALA A 15 -4.51 3.08 -9.20
CA ALA A 15 -4.67 4.27 -8.39
C ALA A 15 -3.34 5.02 -8.19
N ALA A 16 -2.24 4.30 -7.93
CA ALA A 16 -0.90 4.86 -7.80
C ALA A 16 -0.41 5.53 -9.08
N ALA A 17 -0.68 4.94 -10.25
CA ALA A 17 -0.36 5.56 -11.54
C ALA A 17 -1.17 6.85 -11.76
N TRP A 18 -2.45 6.85 -11.42
CA TRP A 18 -3.29 8.04 -11.48
C TRP A 18 -2.75 9.15 -10.56
N HIS A 19 -2.40 8.82 -9.32
CA HIS A 19 -1.85 9.77 -8.36
C HIS A 19 -0.47 10.29 -8.78
N GLY A 20 0.40 9.44 -9.33
CA GLY A 20 1.66 9.87 -9.93
C GLY A 20 1.46 10.87 -11.07
N GLY A 21 0.44 10.68 -11.91
CA GLY A 21 0.04 11.68 -12.90
C GLY A 21 -0.42 13.00 -12.29
N ALA A 22 -1.08 12.97 -11.12
CA ALA A 22 -1.47 14.19 -10.41
C ALA A 22 -0.25 14.94 -9.82
N HIS A 23 0.79 14.22 -9.37
CA HIS A 23 2.09 14.83 -9.04
C HIS A 23 2.68 15.56 -10.24
N ASP A 24 2.70 14.92 -11.41
CA ASP A 24 3.26 15.51 -12.63
C ASP A 24 2.51 16.77 -13.06
N GLN A 25 1.17 16.75 -12.99
CA GLN A 25 0.32 17.91 -13.34
C GLN A 25 0.58 19.14 -12.44
N LEU A 26 0.95 18.92 -11.19
CA LEU A 26 1.26 19.98 -10.21
C LEU A 26 2.77 20.21 -10.04
N ALA A 27 3.60 19.56 -10.85
CA ALA A 27 5.07 19.57 -10.76
C ALA A 27 5.59 19.26 -9.34
N ILE A 28 4.92 18.37 -8.61
CA ILE A 28 5.31 17.96 -7.26
C ILE A 28 6.40 16.89 -7.37
N ALA A 29 7.65 17.32 -7.28
CA ALA A 29 8.79 16.42 -7.29
C ALA A 29 9.11 15.86 -5.89
N LEU A 30 9.31 14.55 -5.81
CA LEU A 30 9.75 13.88 -4.60
C LEU A 30 11.29 13.84 -4.54
N PRO A 31 11.91 14.08 -3.36
CA PRO A 31 13.33 13.81 -3.15
C PRO A 31 13.67 12.34 -3.42
N PRO A 32 14.92 12.02 -3.82
CA PRO A 32 15.33 10.66 -4.20
C PRO A 32 14.98 9.58 -3.16
N ALA A 33 15.12 9.88 -1.86
CA ALA A 33 14.78 8.95 -0.78
C ALA A 33 13.28 8.62 -0.73
N LYS A 34 12.40 9.61 -0.97
CA LYS A 34 10.95 9.38 -1.03
C LYS A 34 10.58 8.57 -2.27
N ASN A 35 11.18 8.90 -3.42
CA ASN A 35 11.01 8.09 -4.64
C ASN A 35 11.42 6.63 -4.42
N ALA A 36 12.57 6.39 -3.78
CA ALA A 36 13.00 5.02 -3.47
C ALA A 36 11.97 4.29 -2.59
N PHE A 37 11.42 4.96 -1.58
CA PHE A 37 10.35 4.38 -0.76
C PHE A 37 9.10 4.04 -1.59
N VAL A 38 8.63 4.96 -2.43
CA VAL A 38 7.48 4.72 -3.32
C VAL A 38 7.72 3.51 -4.21
N TYR A 39 8.85 3.46 -4.93
CA TYR A 39 9.13 2.35 -5.84
C TYR A 39 9.26 1.01 -5.10
N ILE A 40 10.00 0.98 -3.99
CA ILE A 40 10.31 -0.28 -3.29
C ILE A 40 9.11 -0.77 -2.46
N VAL A 41 8.52 0.11 -1.66
CA VAL A 41 7.52 -0.27 -0.65
C VAL A 41 6.11 -0.19 -1.19
N ILE A 42 5.78 0.85 -1.98
CA ILE A 42 4.40 1.12 -2.43
C ILE A 42 4.10 0.39 -3.73
N LEU A 43 5.08 0.26 -4.63
CA LEU A 43 4.89 -0.36 -5.94
C LEU A 43 5.38 -1.81 -6.00
N VAL A 44 6.67 -2.07 -5.70
CA VAL A 44 7.27 -3.40 -5.84
C VAL A 44 6.85 -4.36 -4.72
N GLY A 45 6.88 -3.92 -3.47
CA GLY A 45 6.56 -4.74 -2.30
C GLY A 45 5.22 -5.47 -2.39
N PRO A 46 4.10 -4.81 -2.77
CA PRO A 46 2.80 -5.47 -2.92
C PRO A 46 2.78 -6.51 -4.04
N ILE A 47 3.45 -6.22 -5.17
CA ILE A 47 3.59 -7.16 -6.28
C ILE A 47 4.34 -8.41 -5.81
N VAL A 48 5.44 -8.25 -5.07
CA VAL A 48 6.20 -9.36 -4.48
C VAL A 48 5.31 -10.14 -3.51
N GLY A 49 4.56 -9.46 -2.64
CA GLY A 49 3.62 -10.09 -1.71
C GLY A 49 2.55 -10.93 -2.42
N ALA A 50 1.94 -10.38 -3.47
CA ALA A 50 0.98 -11.09 -4.30
C ALA A 50 1.62 -12.29 -5.01
N ALA A 51 2.78 -12.12 -5.65
CA ALA A 51 3.48 -13.19 -6.35
C ALA A 51 3.87 -14.34 -5.40
N LEU A 52 4.43 -14.03 -4.22
CA LEU A 52 4.77 -15.02 -3.20
C LEU A 52 3.54 -15.79 -2.71
N SER A 53 2.36 -15.14 -2.65
CA SER A 53 1.10 -15.80 -2.29
C SER A 53 0.74 -16.96 -3.21
N TRP A 54 1.23 -16.96 -4.46
CA TRP A 54 1.02 -18.05 -5.42
C TRP A 54 1.93 -19.25 -5.19
N THR A 55 3.02 -19.10 -4.45
CA THR A 55 4.04 -20.12 -4.23
C THR A 55 3.85 -20.89 -2.92
N ARG A 56 4.76 -21.82 -2.61
CA ARG A 56 4.87 -22.45 -1.29
C ARG A 56 5.23 -21.46 -0.16
N TYR A 57 5.69 -20.25 -0.51
CA TYR A 57 6.08 -19.20 0.42
C TYR A 57 4.94 -18.22 0.72
N ALA A 58 3.68 -18.68 0.64
CA ALA A 58 2.52 -17.81 0.81
C ALA A 58 2.52 -17.05 2.15
N TRP A 59 3.07 -17.64 3.22
CA TRP A 59 3.19 -16.96 4.51
C TRP A 59 4.09 -15.71 4.45
N LEU A 60 5.21 -15.76 3.71
CA LEU A 60 6.06 -14.59 3.45
C LEU A 60 5.28 -13.58 2.62
N GLY A 61 4.54 -14.05 1.61
CA GLY A 61 3.71 -13.19 0.77
C GLY A 61 2.68 -12.38 1.55
N ILE A 62 2.03 -12.98 2.55
CA ILE A 62 1.08 -12.27 3.43
C ILE A 62 1.79 -11.18 4.24
N TRP A 63 2.93 -11.49 4.87
CA TRP A 63 3.69 -10.49 5.62
C TRP A 63 4.20 -9.35 4.75
N THR A 64 4.77 -9.68 3.59
CA THR A 64 5.26 -8.67 2.63
C THR A 64 4.11 -7.76 2.17
N PHE A 65 2.98 -8.33 1.75
CA PHE A 65 1.81 -7.56 1.34
C PHE A 65 1.30 -6.65 2.47
N PHE A 66 1.14 -7.18 3.68
CA PHE A 66 0.67 -6.42 4.84
C PHE A 66 1.57 -5.23 5.15
N PHE A 67 2.88 -5.45 5.32
CA PHE A 67 3.80 -4.37 5.68
C PHE A 67 4.00 -3.36 4.55
N SER A 68 3.93 -3.79 3.28
CA SER A 68 3.95 -2.87 2.15
C SER A 68 2.72 -1.96 2.14
N MET A 69 1.51 -2.51 2.29
CA MET A 69 0.27 -1.72 2.33
C MET A 69 0.19 -0.80 3.56
N LEU A 70 0.62 -1.30 4.73
CA LEU A 70 0.68 -0.48 5.94
C LEU A 70 1.72 0.64 5.82
N GLY A 71 2.91 0.33 5.27
CA GLY A 71 3.96 1.32 5.03
C GLY A 71 3.51 2.39 4.04
N ALA A 72 2.82 1.98 2.98
CA ALA A 72 2.23 2.88 1.98
C ALA A 72 1.18 3.80 2.62
N LEU A 73 0.24 3.25 3.40
CA LEU A 73 -0.77 4.01 4.13
C LEU A 73 -0.13 5.06 5.04
N LEU A 74 0.82 4.64 5.88
CA LEU A 74 1.47 5.55 6.84
C LEU A 74 2.24 6.65 6.10
N PHE A 75 2.93 6.30 5.02
CA PHE A 75 3.66 7.24 4.20
C PHE A 75 2.73 8.26 3.54
N GLY A 76 1.67 7.80 2.86
CA GLY A 76 0.71 8.64 2.15
C GLY A 76 -0.07 9.52 3.10
N VAL A 77 -0.62 8.96 4.20
CA VAL A 77 -1.34 9.76 5.20
C VAL A 77 -0.46 10.84 5.79
N TYR A 78 0.78 10.50 6.14
CA TYR A 78 1.70 11.46 6.73
C TYR A 78 2.02 12.61 5.75
N HIS A 79 2.35 12.31 4.50
CA HIS A 79 2.75 13.35 3.55
C HIS A 79 1.58 14.16 3.00
N HIS A 80 0.46 13.51 2.68
CA HIS A 80 -0.67 14.19 2.06
C HIS A 80 -1.53 14.97 3.06
N TYR A 81 -1.57 14.55 4.33
CA TYR A 81 -2.51 15.12 5.30
C TYR A 81 -1.86 15.71 6.56
N VAL A 82 -0.63 15.31 6.93
CA VAL A 82 -0.02 15.72 8.21
C VAL A 82 1.15 16.69 8.02
N MET A 83 2.16 16.29 7.25
CA MET A 83 3.35 17.10 7.00
C MET A 83 3.01 18.23 6.04
N VAL A 84 3.21 19.47 6.46
CA VAL A 84 3.14 20.63 5.56
C VAL A 84 4.27 20.55 4.54
N SER A 85 3.91 20.35 3.28
CA SER A 85 4.84 20.25 2.15
C SER A 85 4.06 20.44 0.83
N PRO A 86 4.71 20.54 -0.33
CA PRO A 86 4.03 20.61 -1.63
C PRO A 86 3.13 19.41 -1.96
N ASP A 87 3.31 18.31 -1.22
CA ASP A 87 2.54 17.07 -1.37
C ASP A 87 1.30 17.04 -0.46
N ASN A 88 1.11 18.07 0.37
CA ASN A 88 0.02 18.15 1.31
C ASN A 88 -1.22 18.75 0.63
N ILE A 89 -2.38 18.12 0.81
CA ILE A 89 -3.62 18.52 0.15
C ILE A 89 -4.07 19.96 0.48
N GLY A 90 -3.62 20.52 1.61
CA GLY A 90 -3.90 21.90 2.02
C GLY A 90 -2.84 22.91 1.58
N HIS A 91 -1.74 22.46 0.97
CA HIS A 91 -0.58 23.29 0.61
C HIS A 91 -0.04 22.97 -0.78
N LEU A 92 -0.94 22.59 -1.70
CA LEU A 92 -0.58 22.25 -3.07
C LEU A 92 0.01 23.46 -3.82
N PRO A 93 0.98 23.24 -4.74
CA PRO A 93 1.49 24.27 -5.63
C PRO A 93 0.39 24.92 -6.48
N THR A 94 0.72 26.01 -7.17
CA THR A 94 -0.18 26.62 -8.14
C THR A 94 -0.52 25.64 -9.27
N GLY A 95 -1.79 25.58 -9.64
CA GLY A 95 -2.30 24.65 -10.63
C GLY A 95 -3.75 24.95 -11.00
N THR A 96 -4.31 24.20 -11.95
CA THR A 96 -5.74 24.29 -12.27
C THR A 96 -6.58 23.67 -11.15
N ALA A 97 -7.84 24.12 -11.01
CA ALA A 97 -8.77 23.54 -10.05
C ALA A 97 -8.96 22.02 -10.28
N ASP A 98 -8.93 21.59 -11.54
CA ASP A 98 -8.99 20.18 -11.91
C ASP A 98 -7.76 19.41 -11.41
N ALA A 99 -6.54 19.93 -11.63
CA ALA A 99 -5.32 19.26 -11.17
C ALA A 99 -5.27 19.11 -9.64
N HIS A 100 -5.70 20.15 -8.89
CA HIS A 100 -5.87 20.06 -7.44
C HIS A 100 -6.90 18.99 -7.05
N SER A 101 -8.05 18.96 -7.73
CA SER A 101 -9.10 17.98 -7.44
C SER A 101 -8.65 16.56 -7.74
N GLN A 102 -7.90 16.34 -8.82
CA GLN A 102 -7.31 15.04 -9.16
C GLN A 102 -6.31 14.59 -8.09
N PHE A 103 -5.44 15.48 -7.62
CA PHE A 103 -4.49 15.17 -6.55
C PHE A 103 -5.22 14.77 -5.26
N ILE A 104 -6.18 15.59 -4.81
CA ILE A 104 -6.94 15.34 -3.56
C ILE A 104 -7.73 14.03 -3.66
N ALA A 105 -8.44 13.80 -4.77
CA ALA A 105 -9.25 12.61 -4.96
C ALA A 105 -8.39 11.34 -5.03
N SER A 106 -7.30 11.37 -5.80
CA SER A 106 -6.40 10.21 -5.94
C SER A 106 -5.67 9.90 -4.62
N ALA A 107 -5.25 10.91 -3.86
CA ALA A 107 -4.67 10.73 -2.53
C ALA A 107 -5.64 10.03 -1.56
N ALA A 108 -6.93 10.43 -1.58
CA ALA A 108 -7.96 9.79 -0.75
C ALA A 108 -8.25 8.35 -1.18
N VAL A 109 -8.34 8.10 -2.49
CA VAL A 109 -8.58 6.76 -3.04
C VAL A 109 -7.45 5.80 -2.67
N ILE A 110 -6.19 6.22 -2.83
CA ILE A 110 -5.03 5.42 -2.44
C ILE A 110 -5.04 5.13 -0.95
N ALA A 111 -5.26 6.14 -0.09
CA ALA A 111 -5.26 5.93 1.36
C ALA A 111 -6.34 4.94 1.80
N LEU A 112 -7.56 5.03 1.24
CA LEU A 112 -8.63 4.08 1.54
C LEU A 112 -8.30 2.65 1.07
N LEU A 113 -7.69 2.53 -0.11
CA LEU A 113 -7.32 1.24 -0.67
C LEU A 113 -6.16 0.58 0.09
N GLU A 114 -5.16 1.35 0.48
CA GLU A 114 -4.04 0.90 1.31
C GLU A 114 -4.53 0.47 2.69
N LEU A 115 -5.45 1.22 3.30
CA LEU A 115 -6.10 0.84 4.55
C LEU A 115 -6.86 -0.48 4.41
N ALA A 116 -7.75 -0.61 3.42
CA ALA A 116 -8.50 -1.83 3.19
C ALA A 116 -7.57 -3.03 2.94
N SER A 117 -6.51 -2.82 2.17
CA SER A 117 -5.51 -3.84 1.85
C SER A 117 -4.68 -4.24 3.06
N ALA A 118 -4.23 -3.28 3.88
CA ALA A 118 -3.52 -3.56 5.13
C ALA A 118 -4.40 -4.33 6.12
N LEU A 119 -5.68 -3.95 6.25
CA LEU A 119 -6.65 -4.68 7.08
C LEU A 119 -6.87 -6.11 6.58
N TYR A 120 -6.99 -6.31 5.26
CA TYR A 120 -7.11 -7.65 4.68
C TYR A 120 -5.85 -8.49 4.90
N GLY A 121 -4.66 -7.89 4.78
CA GLY A 121 -3.39 -8.53 5.10
C GLY A 121 -3.31 -8.96 6.56
N ALA A 122 -3.69 -8.07 7.49
CA ALA A 122 -3.72 -8.36 8.93
C ALA A 122 -4.71 -9.49 9.26
N PHE A 123 -5.90 -9.48 8.66
CA PHE A 123 -6.88 -10.56 8.78
C PHE A 123 -6.27 -11.91 8.35
N CYS A 124 -5.62 -11.94 7.18
CA CYS A 124 -4.97 -13.15 6.67
C CYS A 124 -3.85 -13.65 7.61
N LEU A 125 -3.06 -12.75 8.21
CA LEU A 125 -2.04 -13.11 9.21
C LEU A 125 -2.67 -13.74 10.47
N GLY A 126 -3.79 -13.20 10.93
CA GLY A 126 -4.54 -13.74 12.07
C GLY A 126 -5.05 -15.15 11.80
N SER A 127 -5.64 -15.37 10.62
CA SER A 127 -6.15 -16.69 10.22
C SER A 127 -5.03 -17.72 10.04
N TYR A 128 -3.86 -17.32 9.55
CA TYR A 128 -2.73 -18.24 9.32
C TYR A 128 -2.08 -18.72 10.63
N ARG A 129 -2.14 -17.92 11.71
CA ARG A 129 -1.70 -18.35 13.05
C ARG A 129 -2.64 -19.39 13.67
N GLY A 130 -3.94 -19.30 13.37
CA GLY A 130 -4.95 -20.22 13.88
C GLY A 130 -4.83 -21.65 13.35
N THR A 131 -4.26 -21.85 12.16
CA THR A 131 -4.02 -23.18 11.58
C THR A 131 -2.70 -23.83 12.03
N ALA A 132 -1.83 -23.08 12.71
CA ALA A 132 -0.50 -23.53 13.12
C ALA A 132 -0.39 -24.03 14.58
N ALA A 133 -1.49 -24.06 15.35
CA ALA A 133 -1.52 -24.64 16.71
C ALA A 133 -2.48 -25.85 16.80
N PRO A 134 -2.19 -26.94 17.54
CA PRO A 134 -1.06 -27.19 18.46
C PRO A 134 -0.25 -28.49 18.17
N LEU A 135 1.09 -28.43 18.20
CA LEU A 135 1.97 -29.61 18.30
C LEU A 135 2.32 -29.98 19.75
N SER A 136 1.59 -29.47 20.75
CA SER A 136 1.89 -29.73 22.16
C SER A 136 1.25 -31.00 22.74
N ASP A 137 0.47 -31.77 21.98
CA ASP A 137 -0.29 -32.92 22.53
C ASP A 137 0.16 -34.31 22.01
N ALA A 138 1.21 -34.39 21.19
CA ALA A 138 1.69 -35.65 20.62
C ALA A 138 2.75 -36.38 21.47
N ARG A 139 3.05 -35.91 22.70
CA ARG A 139 4.11 -36.49 23.56
C ARG A 139 3.59 -37.20 24.82
N LYS A 140 2.37 -37.74 24.80
CA LYS A 140 1.76 -38.47 25.93
C LYS A 140 1.12 -39.83 25.57
N ARG A 141 1.63 -40.55 24.58
CA ARG A 141 1.24 -41.95 24.35
C ARG A 141 2.45 -42.84 24.20
#